data_AF-A0A0P0N2I4-F1
#
_entry.id   AF-A0A0P0N2I4-F1
#
_cell.length_a   1.000
_cell.length_b   1.000
_cell.length_c   1.000
_cell.angle_alpha   90.00
_cell.angle_beta   90.00
_cell.angle_gamma   90.00
#
_symmetry.space_group_name_H-M   'P 1'
#
loop_
_entity.id
_entity.type
_entity.pdbx_description
1 polymer ?
#
loop_
_entity_poly.entity_id
_entity_poly.type
_entity_poly.pdbx_seq_one_letter_code
_entity_poly.pdbx_strand_id
1 'polypeptide(L)'
;MTSRAVEKASKVQALLQSSGFYVSRHASSMLVMHSDRIVATLHVYDEECRLHVYRPWMSENREALEQLRTLLARLCTSLVEKTMPGDAGA
;
A
#
# COMPACT_ATOMS: atom_id res chain seq x y z
N MET A 1 -20.57 4.33 13.84
CA MET A 1 -19.40 3.60 14.37
C MET A 1 -18.42 3.41 13.23
N THR A 2 -17.26 4.08 13.27
CA THR A 2 -16.19 3.89 12.28
C THR A 2 -15.46 2.60 12.63
N SER A 3 -15.26 1.70 11.67
CA SER A 3 -14.51 0.46 11.90
C SER A 3 -13.05 0.77 12.29
N ARG A 4 -12.47 0.04 13.24
CA ARG A 4 -11.04 0.17 13.63
C ARG A 4 -10.10 0.10 12.41
N ALA A 5 -10.45 -0.73 11.43
CA ALA A 5 -9.70 -0.83 10.18
C ALA A 5 -9.69 0.49 9.37
N VAL A 6 -10.79 1.26 9.39
CA VAL A 6 -10.90 2.55 8.69
C VAL A 6 -10.07 3.63 9.40
N GLU A 7 -10.02 3.61 10.72
CA GLU A 7 -9.16 4.52 11.51
C GLU A 7 -7.68 4.21 11.27
N LYS A 8 -7.30 2.93 11.32
CA LYS A 8 -5.94 2.47 10.99
C LYS A 8 -5.57 2.82 9.55
N ALA A 9 -6.46 2.62 8.60
CA ALA A 9 -6.25 3.00 7.20
C ALA A 9 -6.03 4.51 7.02
N SER A 10 -6.69 5.35 7.83
CA SER A 10 -6.47 6.80 7.83
C SER A 10 -5.06 7.16 8.32
N LYS A 11 -4.56 6.47 9.36
CA LYS A 11 -3.17 6.65 9.84
C LYS A 11 -2.14 6.18 8.82
N VAL A 12 -2.38 5.02 8.19
CA VAL A 12 -1.53 4.51 7.11
C VAL A 12 -1.49 5.50 5.95
N GLN A 13 -2.65 5.99 5.49
CA GLN A 13 -2.72 6.99 4.42
C GLN A 13 -1.87 8.23 4.75
N ALA A 14 -2.03 8.81 5.94
CA ALA A 14 -1.28 9.99 6.36
C ALA A 14 0.25 9.73 6.35
N LEU A 15 0.69 8.58 6.86
CA LEU A 15 2.10 8.20 6.87
C LEU A 15 2.65 8.08 5.45
N LEU A 16 1.95 7.38 4.56
CA LEU A 16 2.38 7.19 3.17
C LEU A 16 2.45 8.53 2.42
N GLN A 17 1.44 9.40 2.58
CA GLN A 17 1.43 10.73 1.97
C GLN A 17 2.58 11.61 2.47
N SER A 18 2.87 11.59 3.78
CA SER A 18 4.03 12.31 4.33
C SER A 18 5.38 11.77 3.86
N SER A 19 5.42 10.55 3.34
CA SER A 19 6.62 9.87 2.83
C SER A 19 6.78 9.97 1.31
N GLY A 20 5.93 10.75 0.63
CA GLY A 20 6.03 11.01 -0.81
C GLY A 20 5.17 10.12 -1.70
N PHE A 21 4.33 9.24 -1.14
CA PHE A 21 3.40 8.43 -1.93
C PHE A 21 2.10 9.16 -2.19
N TYR A 22 1.56 9.02 -3.39
CA TYR A 22 0.16 9.34 -3.64
C TYR A 22 -0.72 8.15 -3.23
N VAL A 23 -1.83 8.43 -2.55
CA VAL A 23 -2.74 7.41 -2.03
C VAL A 23 -4.18 7.77 -2.36
N SER A 24 -4.85 6.90 -3.10
CA SER A 24 -6.31 6.95 -3.30
C SER A 24 -6.96 5.86 -2.44
N ARG A 25 -7.80 6.26 -1.48
CA ARG A 25 -8.37 5.35 -0.47
C ARG A 25 -9.89 5.23 -0.61
N HIS A 26 -10.39 4.01 -0.52
CA HIS A 26 -11.80 3.69 -0.32
C HIS A 26 -11.96 2.82 0.94
N ALA A 27 -12.51 3.43 2.00
CA ALA A 27 -12.61 2.84 3.34
C ALA A 27 -11.25 2.34 3.86
N SER A 28 -11.03 1.02 3.94
CA SER A 28 -9.77 0.41 4.39
C SER A 28 -8.90 -0.15 3.27
N SER A 29 -9.30 0.04 2.01
CA SER A 29 -8.53 -0.33 0.82
C SER A 29 -7.94 0.91 0.17
N MET A 30 -6.72 0.82 -0.35
CA MET A 30 -6.06 1.96 -1.00
C MET A 30 -5.18 1.55 -2.18
N LEU A 31 -5.16 2.40 -3.20
CA LEU A 31 -4.21 2.38 -4.29
C LEU A 31 -3.02 3.28 -3.93
N VAL A 32 -1.81 2.73 -3.99
CA VAL A 32 -0.56 3.42 -3.66
C VAL A 32 0.23 3.66 -4.94
N MET A 33 0.56 4.92 -5.19
CA MET A 33 1.31 5.37 -6.34
C MET A 33 2.58 6.09 -5.88
N HIS A 34 3.62 5.98 -6.69
CA HIS A 34 4.85 6.74 -6.55
C HIS A 34 5.12 7.40 -7.89
N SER A 35 5.31 8.72 -7.90
CA SER A 35 5.28 9.53 -9.12
C SER A 35 3.99 9.30 -9.90
N ASP A 36 4.06 8.88 -11.17
CA ASP A 36 2.93 8.61 -12.07
C ASP A 36 2.58 7.11 -12.18
N ARG A 37 3.21 6.24 -11.38
CA ARG A 37 3.05 4.79 -11.47
C ARG A 37 2.34 4.19 -10.27
N ILE A 38 1.51 3.18 -10.53
CA ILE A 38 0.94 2.32 -9.50
C ILE A 38 2.03 1.39 -8.98
N VAL A 39 2.25 1.43 -7.68
CA VAL A 39 3.25 0.60 -6.99
C VAL A 39 2.58 -0.60 -6.34
N ALA A 40 1.44 -0.38 -5.67
CA ALA A 40 0.72 -1.45 -5.00
C ALA A 40 -0.75 -1.08 -4.73
N THR A 41 -1.56 -2.10 -4.44
CA THR A 41 -2.79 -1.92 -3.66
C THR A 41 -2.58 -2.44 -2.24
N LEU A 42 -3.23 -1.82 -1.27
CA LEU A 42 -3.10 -2.15 0.15
C LEU A 42 -4.49 -2.28 0.77
N HIS A 43 -4.73 -3.39 1.46
CA HIS A 43 -5.93 -3.60 2.26
C HIS A 43 -5.55 -3.65 3.75
N VAL A 44 -6.16 -2.77 4.53
CA VAL A 44 -5.91 -2.66 5.97
C VAL A 44 -7.05 -3.34 6.73
N TYR A 45 -6.68 -4.29 7.57
CA TYR A 45 -7.53 -4.96 8.54
C TYR A 45 -7.06 -4.59 9.96
N ASP A 46 -7.79 -5.04 10.98
CA ASP A 46 -7.50 -4.67 12.38
C ASP A 46 -6.06 -5.07 12.78
N GLU A 47 -5.67 -6.32 12.49
CA GLU A 47 -4.36 -6.86 12.86
C GLU A 47 -3.41 -7.02 11.64
N GLU A 48 -3.97 -7.10 10.43
CA GLU A 48 -3.22 -7.45 9.23
C GLU A 48 -3.28 -6.33 8.18
N CYS A 49 -2.21 -6.18 7.42
CA CYS A 49 -2.17 -5.42 6.19
C CYS A 49 -1.81 -6.34 5.03
N ARG A 50 -2.60 -6.32 3.95
CA ARG A 50 -2.33 -7.08 2.72
C ARG A 50 -1.81 -6.14 1.65
N LEU A 51 -0.56 -6.31 1.28
CA LEU A 51 0.10 -5.54 0.23
C LEU A 51 0.13 -6.36 -1.06
N HIS A 52 -0.44 -5.80 -2.12
CA HIS A 52 -0.45 -6.39 -3.44
C HIS A 52 0.44 -5.54 -4.35
N VAL A 53 1.66 -6.00 -4.56
CA VAL A 53 2.67 -5.29 -5.36
C VAL A 53 2.35 -5.45 -6.84
N TYR A 54 2.40 -4.33 -7.57
CA TYR A 54 2.14 -4.29 -9.00
C TYR A 54 3.43 -4.62 -9.78
N ARG A 55 3.45 -5.77 -10.45
CA ARG A 55 4.66 -6.33 -11.10
C ARG A 55 5.32 -5.45 -12.18
N PRO A 56 4.58 -4.79 -13.10
CA PRO A 56 5.16 -4.11 -14.26
C PRO A 56 6.25 -3.09 -13.93
N TRP A 57 6.18 -2.44 -12.77
CA TRP A 57 7.10 -1.36 -12.40
C TRP A 57 7.99 -1.71 -11.19
N MET A 58 8.11 -2.99 -10.83
CA MET A 58 8.83 -3.38 -9.61
C MET A 58 10.32 -3.01 -9.65
N SER A 59 10.99 -3.23 -10.78
CA SER A 59 12.42 -2.92 -10.91
C SER A 59 12.69 -1.42 -10.78
N GLU A 60 11.83 -0.60 -11.40
CA GLU A 60 11.92 0.86 -11.38
C GLU A 60 11.51 1.46 -10.04
N ASN A 61 10.61 0.81 -9.30
CA ASN A 61 10.12 1.26 -8.01
C ASN A 61 10.69 0.47 -6.83
N ARG A 62 11.86 -0.18 -6.98
CA ARG A 62 12.42 -1.05 -5.92
C ARG A 62 12.56 -0.31 -4.58
N GLU A 63 13.14 0.88 -4.61
CA GLU A 63 13.35 1.70 -3.41
C GLU A 63 12.02 2.14 -2.80
N ALA A 64 11.07 2.57 -3.63
CA ALA A 64 9.72 2.93 -3.19
C ALA A 64 8.99 1.72 -2.55
N LEU A 65 9.16 0.52 -3.09
CA LEU A 65 8.59 -0.71 -2.52
C LEU A 65 9.25 -1.08 -1.19
N GLU A 66 10.57 -0.96 -1.07
CA GLU A 66 11.30 -1.18 0.19
C GLU A 66 10.88 -0.19 1.27
N GLN A 67 10.74 1.09 0.91
CA GLN A 67 10.24 2.12 1.80
C GLN A 67 8.80 1.83 2.23
N LEU A 68 7.92 1.46 1.28
CA LEU A 68 6.53 1.10 1.56
C LEU A 68 6.43 -0.06 2.57
N ARG A 69 7.20 -1.13 2.36
CA ARG A 69 7.27 -2.27 3.30
C ARG A 69 7.70 -1.83 4.70
N THR A 70 8.75 -1.00 4.78
CA THR A 70 9.28 -0.49 6.05
C THR A 70 8.24 0.34 6.80
N LEU A 71 7.50 1.20 6.10
CA LEU A 71 6.45 2.02 6.70
C LEU A 71 5.28 1.17 7.20
N LEU A 72 4.87 0.16 6.43
CA LEU A 72 3.75 -0.71 6.80
C LEU A 72 4.10 -1.63 7.98
N ALA A 73 5.33 -2.13 8.07
CA ALA A 73 5.78 -2.93 9.21
C ALA A 73 5.73 -2.17 10.55
N ARG A 74 5.72 -0.83 10.54
CA ARG A 74 5.58 0.00 11.76
C ARG A 74 4.15 0.14 12.24
N LEU A 75 3.16 0.01 11.34
CA LEU A 75 1.74 0.28 11.63
C LEU A 75 0.89 -0.99 11.65
N CYS A 76 1.35 -2.05 10.99
CA CYS A 76 0.62 -3.29 10.84
C CYS A 76 1.31 -4.38 11.67
N THR A 77 0.54 -5.09 12.51
CA THR A 77 1.05 -6.20 13.32
C THR A 77 1.55 -7.34 12.43
N SER A 78 0.83 -7.60 11.33
CA SER A 78 1.22 -8.54 10.28
C SER A 78 1.14 -7.88 8.91
N LEU A 79 2.15 -8.12 8.06
CA LEU A 79 2.18 -7.69 6.66
C LEU A 79 2.24 -8.91 5.75
N VAL A 80 1.18 -9.13 4.99
CA VAL A 80 1.10 -10.19 3.98
C VAL A 80 1.30 -9.58 2.61
N GLU A 81 2.38 -9.96 1.93
CA GLU A 81 2.69 -9.47 0.60
C GLU A 81 2.35 -10.51 -0.48
N LYS A 82 1.74 -10.04 -1.57
CA LYS A 82 1.53 -10.81 -2.80
C LYS A 82 1.96 -9.97 -3.99
N THR A 83 2.65 -10.57 -4.95
CA THR A 83 2.91 -9.94 -6.24
C THR A 83 1.75 -10.26 -7.17
N MET A 84 1.05 -9.24 -7.66
CA MET A 84 0.01 -9.43 -8.67
C MET A 84 0.68 -9.62 -10.04
N PRO A 85 0.22 -10.57 -10.87
CA PRO A 85 0.63 -10.58 -12.26
C PRO A 85 0.26 -9.21 -12.85
N GLY A 86 1.24 -8.54 -13.46
CA GLY A 86 0.91 -7.43 -14.33
C GLY A 86 0.20 -8.03 -15.52
N ASP A 87 -1.01 -7.58 -15.83
CA ASP A 87 -1.59 -7.87 -17.12
C ASP A 87 -0.58 -7.40 -18.18
N ALA A 88 0.03 -8.37 -18.86
CA ALA A 88 0.72 -8.13 -20.11
C ALA A 88 -0.38 -7.87 -21.15
N GLY A 89 -0.99 -6.68 -21.12
CA GLY A 89 -2.12 -6.41 -22.00
C GLY A 89 -2.84 -5.10 -21.74
N ALA A 90 -2.28 -4.01 -22.26
CA ALA A 90 -2.98 -2.98 -23.03
C ALA A 90 -1.94 -2.12 -23.76
#